data_AF-A0A3S0ZL98-F1
#
_entry.id   AF-A0A3S0ZL98-F1
#
_cell.length_a   1.000
_cell.length_b   1.000
_cell.length_c   1.000
_cell.angle_alpha   90.00
_cell.angle_beta   90.00
_cell.angle_gamma   90.00
#
_symmetry.space_group_name_H-M   'P 1'
#
loop_
_entity.id
_entity.type
_entity.pdbx_description
1 polymer ?
#
loop_
_entity_poly.entity_id
_entity_poly.type
_entity_poly.pdbx_seq_one_letter_code
_entity_poly.pdbx_strand_id
1 'polypeptide(L)'
;REMNVPGEAEYRTRGVAYCPHCDGPLFKGKPVAVIGGGNSGVEAAIDLAGIVEHVTLVEFDTKLRADQVLQDKLNSLPNTTVILNALSTEVVGDGSQVTALKYKDRATDVEHTVELAGIFVQIGLLPNTDFLKNSAVELSNRGEIVINDRNETNVKGVFAAGDCTTVPYKQIIIATGEGAKASLSAFDYMIRSGL
;
A
#
# COMPACT_ATOMS: atom_id res chain seq x y z
N ARG A 1 5.12 -3.90 -0.60
CA ARG A 1 5.94 -4.65 -1.58
C ARG A 1 6.73 -3.63 -2.39
N GLU A 2 7.88 -4.01 -2.92
CA GLU A 2 8.70 -3.19 -3.82
C GLU A 2 8.38 -3.50 -5.28
N MET A 3 8.69 -2.57 -6.19
CA MET A 3 8.60 -2.79 -7.64
C MET A 3 9.72 -3.72 -8.13
N ASN A 4 10.88 -3.72 -7.46
CA ASN A 4 12.11 -4.42 -7.81
C ASN A 4 12.66 -4.00 -9.18
N VAL A 5 12.73 -2.69 -9.42
CA VAL A 5 13.26 -2.11 -10.66
C VAL A 5 14.48 -1.22 -10.40
N PRO A 6 15.39 -1.06 -11.37
CA PRO A 6 16.46 -0.06 -11.28
C PRO A 6 15.92 1.33 -10.90
N GLY A 7 16.68 2.05 -10.07
CA GLY A 7 16.32 3.37 -9.55
C GLY A 7 15.38 3.38 -8.34
N GLU A 8 14.59 2.32 -8.09
CA GLU A 8 13.62 2.33 -6.97
C GLU A 8 14.30 2.57 -5.61
N ALA A 9 15.36 1.82 -5.32
CA ALA A 9 16.10 1.95 -4.07
C ALA A 9 16.85 3.30 -3.98
N GLU A 10 17.35 3.81 -5.10
CA GLU A 10 18.07 5.08 -5.17
C GLU A 10 17.14 6.26 -4.86
N TYR A 11 15.94 6.26 -5.43
CA TYR A 11 14.98 7.37 -5.31
C TYR A 11 13.93 7.17 -4.20
N ARG A 12 14.11 6.15 -3.36
CA ARG A 12 13.36 6.01 -2.11
C ARG A 12 13.49 7.28 -1.28
N THR A 13 12.38 7.78 -0.75
CA THR A 13 12.26 9.07 -0.03
C THR A 13 12.68 10.31 -0.85
N ARG A 14 12.94 10.16 -2.15
CA ARG A 14 13.31 11.24 -3.10
C ARG A 14 12.38 11.25 -4.31
N GLY A 15 11.14 10.84 -4.11
CA GLY A 15 10.10 10.72 -5.14
C GLY A 15 9.44 9.35 -5.17
N VAL A 16 10.12 8.27 -4.76
CA VAL A 16 9.48 6.97 -4.52
C VAL A 16 8.97 6.88 -3.09
N ALA A 17 7.67 6.66 -2.95
CA ALA A 17 6.92 6.61 -1.71
C ALA A 17 6.07 5.34 -1.61
N TYR A 18 5.80 4.89 -0.38
CA TYR A 18 4.96 3.71 -0.11
C TYR A 18 3.72 4.05 0.73
N CYS A 19 3.61 5.29 1.20
CA CYS A 19 2.50 5.77 2.02
C CYS A 19 1.85 7.02 1.38
N PRO A 20 0.76 6.86 0.61
CA PRO A 20 0.01 7.96 0.01
C PRO A 20 -0.42 9.00 1.05
N HIS A 21 -0.93 8.53 2.20
CA HIS A 21 -1.38 9.40 3.30
C HIS A 21 -0.25 10.23 3.94
N CYS A 22 0.99 9.73 3.88
CA CYS A 22 2.14 10.38 4.50
C CYS A 22 2.75 11.41 3.55
N ASP A 23 3.01 11.00 2.31
CA ASP A 23 3.82 11.76 1.37
C ASP A 23 2.99 12.55 0.35
N GLY A 24 1.71 12.21 0.16
CA GLY A 24 0.81 12.84 -0.81
C GLY A 24 0.79 14.38 -0.77
N PRO A 25 0.70 15.02 0.41
CA PRO A 25 0.75 16.48 0.53
C PRO A 25 2.01 17.15 -0.05
N LEU A 26 3.13 16.42 -0.15
CA LEU A 26 4.41 16.93 -0.69
C LEU A 26 4.40 17.07 -2.22
N PHE A 27 3.43 16.47 -2.91
CA PHE A 27 3.30 16.46 -4.38
C PHE A 27 2.20 17.38 -4.90
N LYS A 28 1.74 18.34 -4.08
CA LYS A 28 0.73 19.32 -4.50
C LYS A 28 1.16 20.02 -5.79
N GLY A 29 0.27 20.00 -6.79
CA GLY A 29 0.51 20.62 -8.10
C GLY A 29 1.63 19.97 -8.92
N LYS A 30 1.94 18.69 -8.68
CA LYS A 30 2.88 17.90 -9.49
C LYS A 30 2.20 16.64 -10.05
N PRO A 31 2.62 16.10 -11.19
CA PRO A 31 2.16 14.80 -11.67
C PRO A 31 2.80 13.66 -10.88
N VAL A 32 2.03 12.60 -10.61
CA VAL A 32 2.47 11.41 -9.87
C VAL A 32 1.96 10.13 -10.53
N ALA A 33 2.61 8.99 -10.22
CA ALA A 33 2.10 7.66 -10.54
C ALA A 33 1.72 6.88 -9.29
N VAL A 34 0.72 6.01 -9.42
CA VAL A 34 0.37 4.99 -8.43
C VAL A 34 0.56 3.61 -9.07
N ILE A 35 1.29 2.72 -8.40
CA ILE A 35 1.61 1.39 -8.93
C ILE A 35 0.76 0.34 -8.23
N GLY A 36 -0.15 -0.29 -8.97
CA GLY A 36 -1.09 -1.30 -8.49
C GLY A 36 -2.54 -0.84 -8.54
N GLY A 37 -3.41 -1.74 -8.99
CA GLY A 37 -4.83 -1.52 -9.29
C GLY A 37 -5.78 -2.39 -8.46
N GLY A 38 -5.33 -2.83 -7.28
CA GLY A 38 -6.23 -3.31 -6.22
C GLY A 38 -6.83 -2.14 -5.41
N ASN A 39 -7.69 -2.42 -4.43
CA ASN A 39 -8.36 -1.39 -3.63
C ASN A 39 -7.39 -0.32 -3.10
N SER A 40 -6.29 -0.71 -2.46
CA SER A 40 -5.32 0.25 -1.90
C SER A 40 -4.72 1.19 -2.95
N GLY A 41 -4.43 0.70 -4.16
CA GLY A 41 -3.88 1.53 -5.22
C GLY A 41 -4.91 2.47 -5.84
N VAL A 42 -6.14 1.98 -6.06
CA VAL A 42 -7.23 2.81 -6.60
C VAL A 42 -7.67 3.87 -5.59
N GLU A 43 -7.80 3.53 -4.30
CA GLU A 43 -8.08 4.49 -3.23
C GLU A 43 -6.97 5.55 -3.13
N ALA A 44 -5.70 5.13 -3.18
CA ALA A 44 -4.58 6.05 -3.19
C ALA A 44 -4.60 7.00 -4.38
N ALA A 45 -4.94 6.51 -5.58
CA ALA A 45 -5.06 7.35 -6.76
C ALA A 45 -6.20 8.36 -6.64
N ILE A 46 -7.35 7.95 -6.08
CA ILE A 46 -8.49 8.86 -5.81
C ILE A 46 -8.11 9.93 -4.79
N ASP A 47 -7.44 9.55 -3.70
CA ASP A 47 -6.98 10.49 -2.66
C ASP A 47 -5.98 11.50 -3.24
N LEU A 48 -4.94 11.01 -3.91
CA LEU A 48 -3.91 11.84 -4.53
C LEU A 48 -4.48 12.77 -5.61
N ALA A 49 -5.48 12.35 -6.39
CA ALA A 49 -6.11 13.18 -7.40
C ALA A 49 -6.77 14.45 -6.83
N GLY A 50 -7.12 14.46 -5.54
CA GLY A 50 -7.59 15.67 -4.84
C GLY A 50 -6.49 16.66 -4.44
N ILE A 51 -5.22 16.27 -4.56
CA ILE A 51 -4.06 17.01 -4.04
C ILE A 51 -3.11 17.42 -5.17
N VAL A 52 -2.85 16.50 -6.09
CA VAL A 52 -1.79 16.57 -7.11
C VAL A 52 -2.32 17.08 -8.44
N GLU A 53 -1.42 17.37 -9.39
CA GLU A 53 -1.82 17.86 -10.72
C GLU A 53 -2.51 16.78 -11.55
N HIS A 54 -1.90 15.60 -11.63
CA HIS A 54 -2.41 14.45 -12.37
C HIS A 54 -1.91 13.14 -11.75
N VAL A 55 -2.75 12.11 -11.75
CA VAL A 55 -2.39 10.76 -11.30
C VAL A 55 -2.42 9.77 -12.45
N THR A 56 -1.30 9.09 -12.68
CA THR A 56 -1.24 7.95 -13.59
C THR A 56 -1.23 6.64 -12.79
N LEU A 57 -2.32 5.88 -12.80
CA LEU A 57 -2.38 4.56 -12.18
C LEU A 57 -1.84 3.52 -13.19
N VAL A 58 -0.81 2.79 -12.78
CA VAL A 58 -0.15 1.75 -13.56
C VAL A 58 -0.52 0.39 -12.97
N GLU A 59 -1.26 -0.42 -13.73
CA GLU A 59 -1.66 -1.77 -13.35
C GLU A 59 -0.99 -2.83 -14.23
N PHE A 60 -0.43 -3.83 -13.56
CA PHE A 60 0.27 -4.93 -14.21
C PHE A 60 -0.66 -5.84 -15.02
N ASP A 61 -1.85 -6.14 -14.50
CA ASP A 61 -2.86 -7.01 -15.09
C ASP A 61 -3.64 -6.29 -16.22
N THR A 62 -4.42 -7.06 -16.95
CA THR A 62 -5.32 -6.62 -18.04
C THR A 62 -6.54 -5.85 -17.54
N LYS A 63 -6.74 -5.77 -16.22
CA LYS A 63 -7.90 -5.15 -15.56
C LYS A 63 -7.55 -4.73 -14.14
N LEU A 64 -8.28 -3.75 -13.63
CA LEU A 64 -8.24 -3.41 -12.20
C LEU A 64 -8.91 -4.53 -11.38
N ARG A 65 -8.36 -4.79 -10.20
CA ARG A 65 -8.90 -5.74 -9.22
C ARG A 65 -9.65 -5.06 -8.09
N ALA A 66 -9.65 -3.73 -8.08
CA ALA A 66 -10.40 -2.96 -7.10
C ALA A 66 -11.92 -3.14 -7.26
N ASP A 67 -12.67 -2.87 -6.19
CA ASP A 67 -14.12 -2.91 -6.23
C ASP A 67 -14.68 -1.94 -7.29
N GLN A 68 -15.78 -2.33 -7.95
CA GLN A 68 -16.32 -1.57 -9.08
C GLN A 68 -16.60 -0.11 -8.72
N VAL A 69 -17.12 0.15 -7.51
CA VAL A 69 -17.39 1.51 -7.04
C VAL A 69 -16.14 2.40 -6.98
N LEU A 70 -14.98 1.82 -6.66
CA LEU A 70 -13.70 2.53 -6.66
C LEU A 70 -13.22 2.78 -8.09
N GLN A 71 -13.38 1.81 -8.99
CA GLN A 71 -13.06 2.00 -10.41
C GLN A 71 -13.92 3.10 -11.04
N ASP A 72 -15.22 3.08 -10.78
CA ASP A 72 -16.17 4.10 -11.27
C ASP A 72 -15.80 5.48 -10.72
N LYS A 73 -15.47 5.56 -9.43
CA LYS A 73 -15.02 6.80 -8.82
C LYS A 73 -13.73 7.30 -9.46
N LEU A 74 -12.72 6.46 -9.64
CA LEU A 74 -11.46 6.82 -10.29
C LEU A 74 -11.72 7.35 -11.70
N ASN A 75 -12.49 6.64 -12.52
CA ASN A 75 -12.81 7.02 -13.89
C ASN A 75 -13.63 8.32 -13.99
N SER A 76 -14.32 8.73 -12.92
CA SER A 76 -15.05 10.00 -12.86
C SER A 76 -14.14 11.23 -12.67
N LEU A 77 -12.87 11.03 -12.29
CA LEU A 77 -11.95 12.12 -11.99
C LEU A 77 -11.29 12.64 -13.27
N PRO A 78 -11.24 13.97 -13.48
CA PRO A 78 -10.74 14.55 -14.73
C PRO A 78 -9.22 14.52 -14.87
N ASN A 79 -8.49 14.26 -13.78
CA ASN A 79 -7.03 14.31 -13.72
C ASN A 79 -6.40 12.95 -13.41
N THR A 80 -7.04 11.87 -13.86
CA THR A 80 -6.53 10.52 -13.67
C THR A 80 -6.45 9.78 -14.99
N THR A 81 -5.36 9.04 -15.20
CA THR A 81 -5.19 8.11 -16.33
C THR A 81 -4.90 6.72 -15.80
N VAL A 82 -5.58 5.70 -16.32
CA VAL A 82 -5.32 4.29 -16.00
C VAL A 82 -4.58 3.63 -17.16
N ILE A 83 -3.44 3.02 -16.86
CA ILE A 83 -2.65 2.23 -17.80
C ILE A 83 -2.68 0.78 -17.34
N LEU A 84 -3.31 -0.08 -18.14
CA LEU A 84 -3.36 -1.53 -17.91
C LEU A 84 -2.24 -2.23 -18.68
N ASN A 85 -2.01 -3.51 -18.38
CA ASN A 85 -0.94 -4.30 -18.99
C ASN A 85 0.46 -3.69 -18.85
N ALA A 86 0.69 -2.86 -17.84
CA ALA A 86 1.92 -2.10 -17.72
C ALA A 86 2.84 -2.67 -16.64
N LEU A 87 4.04 -3.07 -17.05
CA LEU A 87 5.12 -3.46 -16.15
C LEU A 87 6.08 -2.29 -15.99
N SER A 88 6.15 -1.68 -14.80
CA SER A 88 7.22 -0.73 -14.47
C SER A 88 8.60 -1.38 -14.71
N THR A 89 9.51 -0.66 -15.36
CA THR A 89 10.84 -1.18 -15.72
C THR A 89 11.98 -0.37 -15.13
N GLU A 90 11.82 0.92 -14.88
CA GLU A 90 12.87 1.77 -14.33
C GLU A 90 12.28 3.03 -13.69
N VAL A 91 12.81 3.43 -12.54
CA VAL A 91 12.61 4.76 -11.97
C VAL A 91 13.75 5.66 -12.43
N VAL A 92 13.40 6.77 -13.09
CA VAL A 92 14.37 7.73 -13.63
C VAL A 92 14.34 9.00 -12.79
N GLY A 93 15.52 9.57 -12.55
CA GLY A 93 15.66 10.84 -11.85
C GLY A 93 16.87 11.64 -12.32
N ASP A 94 17.03 12.83 -11.74
CA ASP A 94 18.11 13.78 -12.06
C ASP A 94 19.34 13.65 -11.13
N GLY A 95 19.40 12.57 -10.35
CA GLY A 95 20.39 12.37 -9.28
C GLY A 95 19.98 12.94 -7.92
N SER A 96 19.01 13.85 -7.88
CA SER A 96 18.41 14.37 -6.65
C SER A 96 17.05 13.76 -6.38
N GLN A 97 16.16 13.76 -7.37
CA GLN A 97 14.76 13.36 -7.25
C GLN A 97 14.24 12.63 -8.51
N VAL A 98 13.09 11.95 -8.37
CA VAL A 98 12.39 11.32 -9.50
C VAL A 98 11.95 12.37 -10.53
N THR A 99 12.10 12.02 -11.80
CA THR A 99 11.63 12.82 -12.94
C THR A 99 10.75 12.03 -13.91
N ALA A 100 10.85 10.69 -13.92
CA ALA A 100 9.99 9.85 -14.74
C ALA A 100 9.90 8.41 -14.25
N LEU A 101 8.86 7.72 -14.74
CA LEU A 101 8.72 6.27 -14.67
C LEU A 101 8.76 5.70 -16.09
N LYS A 102 9.60 4.69 -16.31
CA LYS A 102 9.49 3.85 -17.51
C LYS A 102 8.66 2.62 -17.21
N TYR A 103 7.83 2.24 -18.18
CA TYR A 103 7.09 1.00 -18.13
C TYR A 103 7.05 0.36 -19.52
N LYS A 104 6.82 -0.95 -19.53
CA LYS A 104 6.65 -1.76 -20.73
C LYS A 104 5.20 -2.22 -20.83
N ASP A 105 4.57 -1.97 -21.96
CA ASP A 105 3.29 -2.60 -22.29
C ASP A 105 3.55 -4.09 -22.55
N ARG A 106 2.93 -4.94 -21.73
CA ARG A 106 3.11 -6.40 -21.76
C ARG A 106 2.41 -7.05 -22.95
N ALA A 107 1.47 -6.37 -23.61
CA ALA A 107 0.78 -6.89 -24.79
C ALA A 107 1.58 -6.64 -26.07
N THR A 108 2.35 -5.55 -26.14
CA THR A 108 3.04 -5.09 -27.35
C THR A 108 4.56 -5.08 -27.24
N ASP A 109 5.09 -5.30 -26.04
CA ASP A 109 6.50 -5.14 -25.67
C ASP A 109 7.06 -3.72 -25.86
N VAL A 110 6.23 -2.72 -26.13
CA VAL A 110 6.63 -1.32 -26.33
C VAL A 110 6.97 -0.67 -24.98
N GLU A 111 8.10 0.04 -24.95
CA GLU A 111 8.48 0.87 -23.80
C GLU A 111 7.89 2.27 -23.89
N HIS A 112 7.45 2.76 -22.75
CA HIS A 112 6.86 4.08 -22.56
C HIS A 112 7.54 4.79 -21.40
N THR A 113 7.55 6.12 -21.46
CA THR A 113 8.05 6.97 -20.37
C THR A 113 6.93 7.92 -19.95
N VAL A 114 6.70 8.05 -18.65
CA VAL A 114 5.78 9.00 -18.04
C VAL A 114 6.60 9.98 -17.21
N GLU A 115 6.57 11.26 -17.58
CA GLU A 115 7.18 12.32 -16.77
C GLU A 115 6.34 12.58 -15.53
N LEU A 116 6.97 12.54 -14.36
CA LEU A 116 6.30 12.67 -13.07
C LEU A 116 7.30 13.02 -11.97
N ALA A 117 6.80 13.60 -10.88
CA ALA A 117 7.62 13.96 -9.73
C ALA A 117 7.63 12.88 -8.64
N GLY A 118 6.60 12.01 -8.59
CA GLY A 118 6.43 11.04 -7.50
C GLY A 118 5.81 9.72 -7.95
N ILE A 119 6.23 8.62 -7.31
CA ILE A 119 5.76 7.27 -7.56
C ILE A 119 5.32 6.66 -6.23
N PHE A 120 4.04 6.31 -6.13
CA PHE A 120 3.43 5.69 -4.95
C PHE A 120 3.20 4.21 -5.19
N VAL A 121 3.99 3.36 -4.53
CA VAL A 121 3.95 1.90 -4.74
C VAL A 121 2.85 1.28 -3.86
N GLN A 122 1.78 0.78 -4.48
CA GLN A 122 0.59 0.20 -3.85
C GLN A 122 0.30 -1.24 -4.33
N ILE A 123 1.36 -2.01 -4.61
CA ILE A 123 1.29 -3.41 -5.09
C ILE A 123 0.78 -4.39 -4.01
N GLY A 124 0.70 -3.92 -2.76
CA GLY A 124 0.17 -4.68 -1.63
C GLY A 124 1.14 -4.76 -0.45
N LEU A 125 0.56 -4.99 0.72
CA LEU A 125 1.25 -5.27 1.96
C LEU A 125 1.43 -6.78 2.12
N LEU A 126 2.62 -7.20 2.55
CA LEU A 126 2.86 -8.57 3.00
C LEU A 126 3.07 -8.51 4.53
N PRO A 127 2.14 -9.01 5.35
CA PRO A 127 2.34 -9.10 6.79
C PRO A 127 3.54 -9.98 7.12
N ASN A 128 4.35 -9.59 8.11
CA ASN A 128 5.51 -10.37 8.57
C ASN A 128 5.08 -11.51 9.50
N THR A 129 4.23 -12.41 9.00
CA THR A 129 3.54 -13.46 9.78
C THR A 129 3.84 -14.86 9.26
N ASP A 130 4.77 -15.00 8.32
CA ASP A 130 5.11 -16.29 7.70
C ASP A 130 5.52 -17.36 8.72
N PHE A 131 6.16 -16.95 9.82
CA PHE A 131 6.53 -17.84 10.92
C PHE A 131 5.34 -18.42 11.70
N LEU A 132 4.14 -17.84 11.53
CA LEU A 132 2.89 -18.29 12.16
C LEU A 132 2.04 -19.21 11.28
N LYS A 133 2.39 -19.43 10.00
CA LYS A 133 1.59 -20.23 9.06
C LYS A 133 1.29 -21.65 9.54
N ASN A 134 2.19 -22.24 10.33
CA ASN A 134 2.05 -23.58 10.90
C ASN A 134 1.73 -23.54 12.41
N SER A 135 1.28 -22.39 12.91
CA SER A 135 0.87 -22.21 14.30
C SER A 135 -0.64 -22.36 14.46
N ALA A 136 -1.13 -22.31 15.70
CA ALA A 136 -2.56 -22.27 15.99
C ALA A 136 -3.20 -20.89 15.74
N VAL A 137 -2.41 -19.84 15.48
CA VAL A 137 -2.91 -18.48 15.27
C VAL A 137 -3.56 -18.38 13.89
N GLU A 138 -4.81 -17.94 13.86
CA GLU A 138 -5.58 -17.74 12.63
C GLU A 138 -5.07 -16.55 11.84
N LEU A 139 -4.84 -16.77 10.55
CA LEU A 139 -4.44 -15.75 9.59
C LEU A 139 -5.55 -15.55 8.55
N SER A 140 -5.78 -14.30 8.14
CA SER A 140 -6.68 -13.99 7.03
C SER A 140 -6.16 -14.58 5.71
N ASN A 141 -6.98 -14.57 4.67
CA ASN A 141 -6.54 -14.94 3.31
C ASN A 141 -5.41 -14.04 2.77
N ARG A 142 -5.12 -12.91 3.40
CA ARG A 142 -4.01 -11.99 3.11
C ARG A 142 -2.80 -12.19 4.03
N GLY A 143 -2.85 -13.16 4.94
CA GLY A 143 -1.79 -13.47 5.90
C GLY A 143 -1.77 -12.56 7.13
N GLU A 144 -2.80 -11.75 7.37
CA GLU A 144 -2.89 -10.88 8.55
C GLU A 144 -3.37 -11.68 9.76
N ILE A 145 -2.84 -11.43 10.95
CA ILE A 145 -3.32 -12.06 12.20
C ILE A 145 -4.75 -11.58 12.45
N VAL A 146 -5.70 -12.51 12.53
CA VAL A 146 -7.09 -12.20 12.84
C VAL A 146 -7.20 -11.83 14.31
N ILE A 147 -7.76 -10.64 14.57
CA ILE A 147 -7.98 -10.12 15.92
C ILE A 147 -9.42 -9.66 16.11
N ASN A 148 -9.89 -9.68 17.36
CA ASN A 148 -11.12 -9.00 17.76
C ASN A 148 -10.87 -7.53 18.16
N ASP A 149 -11.91 -6.87 18.65
CA ASP A 149 -11.89 -5.47 19.12
C ASP A 149 -11.00 -5.21 20.33
N ARG A 150 -10.54 -6.28 21.01
CA ARG A 150 -9.60 -6.25 22.14
C ARG A 150 -8.17 -6.66 21.76
N ASN A 151 -7.90 -6.90 20.48
CA ASN A 151 -6.61 -7.39 19.98
C ASN A 151 -6.25 -8.82 20.41
N GLU A 152 -7.25 -9.60 20.80
CA GLU A 152 -7.10 -11.03 21.09
C GLU A 152 -7.11 -11.81 19.77
N THR A 153 -6.21 -12.80 19.66
CA THR A 153 -6.28 -13.79 18.57
C THR A 153 -7.24 -14.93 18.94
N ASN A 154 -7.41 -15.90 18.04
CA ASN A 154 -8.13 -17.14 18.35
C ASN A 154 -7.43 -18.01 19.43
N VAL A 155 -6.14 -17.77 19.72
CA VAL A 155 -5.38 -18.48 20.75
C VAL A 155 -5.39 -17.67 22.04
N LYS A 156 -5.94 -18.24 23.12
CA LYS A 156 -5.99 -17.58 24.43
C LYS A 156 -4.58 -17.22 24.93
N GLY A 157 -4.43 -15.97 25.40
CA GLY A 157 -3.15 -15.44 25.88
C GLY A 157 -2.22 -14.95 24.77
N VAL A 158 -2.61 -15.06 23.49
CA VAL A 158 -1.86 -14.51 22.35
C VAL A 158 -2.62 -13.31 21.79
N PHE A 159 -1.90 -12.19 21.69
CA PHE A 159 -2.40 -10.90 21.22
C PHE A 159 -1.54 -10.41 20.06
N ALA A 160 -2.11 -9.54 19.23
CA ALA A 160 -1.38 -8.94 18.11
C ALA A 160 -1.79 -7.47 17.91
N ALA A 161 -0.90 -6.65 17.37
CA ALA A 161 -1.16 -5.23 17.18
C ALA A 161 -0.45 -4.68 15.94
N GLY A 162 -1.04 -3.64 15.36
CA GLY A 162 -0.48 -2.93 14.21
C GLY A 162 -0.64 -3.69 12.90
N ASP A 163 0.22 -3.35 11.94
CA ASP A 163 0.04 -3.69 10.53
C ASP A 163 -0.01 -5.19 10.22
N CYS A 164 0.57 -6.03 11.09
CA CYS A 164 0.52 -7.49 10.95
C CYS A 164 -0.86 -8.09 11.22
N THR A 165 -1.82 -7.30 11.71
CA THR A 165 -3.18 -7.72 12.07
C THR A 165 -4.21 -7.31 11.03
N THR A 166 -5.45 -7.77 11.21
CA THR A 166 -6.62 -7.37 10.42
C THR A 166 -7.10 -5.93 10.68
N VAL A 167 -6.34 -5.10 11.40
CA VAL A 167 -6.61 -3.66 11.48
C VAL A 167 -6.64 -3.07 10.06
N PRO A 168 -7.69 -2.31 9.67
CA PRO A 168 -7.90 -1.94 8.28
C PRO A 168 -6.86 -0.94 7.75
N TYR A 169 -6.30 -0.10 8.63
CA TYR A 169 -5.41 0.99 8.26
C TYR A 169 -4.01 0.80 8.83
N LYS A 170 -3.01 1.20 8.05
CA LYS A 170 -1.60 0.89 8.28
C LYS A 170 -0.82 2.18 8.47
N GLN A 171 -0.84 2.71 9.69
CA GLN A 171 -0.28 4.01 10.06
C GLN A 171 0.36 3.95 11.44
N ILE A 172 1.38 4.78 11.66
CA ILE A 172 2.13 4.83 12.93
C ILE A 172 1.18 5.06 14.11
N ILE A 173 0.33 6.09 14.03
CA ILE A 173 -0.58 6.44 15.13
C ILE A 173 -1.68 5.38 15.38
N ILE A 174 -2.04 4.62 14.35
CA ILE A 174 -3.00 3.53 14.47
C ILE A 174 -2.32 2.35 15.14
N ALA A 175 -1.13 1.97 14.68
CA ALA A 175 -0.35 0.88 15.27
C ALA A 175 0.01 1.14 16.74
N THR A 176 0.30 2.38 17.13
CA THR A 176 0.53 2.72 18.55
C THR A 176 -0.74 2.56 19.40
N GLY A 177 -1.90 2.98 18.88
CA GLY A 177 -3.19 2.74 19.51
C GLY A 177 -3.51 1.25 19.68
N GLU A 178 -3.29 0.46 18.62
CA GLU A 178 -3.43 -1.00 18.65
C GLU A 178 -2.47 -1.64 19.66
N GLY A 179 -1.22 -1.15 19.76
CA GLY A 179 -0.25 -1.64 20.74
C GLY A 179 -0.68 -1.39 22.17
N ALA A 180 -1.22 -0.20 22.45
CA ALA A 180 -1.77 0.13 23.77
C ALA A 180 -2.94 -0.79 24.14
N LYS A 181 -3.86 -1.02 23.19
CA LYS A 181 -5.01 -1.91 23.36
C LYS A 181 -4.58 -3.35 23.64
N ALA A 182 -3.67 -3.91 22.83
CA ALA A 182 -3.15 -5.27 23.03
C ALA A 182 -2.46 -5.44 24.38
N SER A 183 -1.67 -4.46 24.81
CA SER A 183 -1.00 -4.46 26.12
C SER A 183 -2.00 -4.51 27.28
N LEU A 184 -3.03 -3.67 27.26
CA LEU A 184 -4.06 -3.64 28.30
C LEU A 184 -4.91 -4.93 28.32
N SER A 185 -5.21 -5.50 27.16
CA SER A 185 -5.93 -6.77 27.06
C SER A 185 -5.08 -7.95 27.56
N ALA A 186 -3.77 -7.95 27.29
CA ALA A 186 -2.85 -8.94 27.84
C ALA A 186 -2.77 -8.85 29.38
N PHE A 187 -2.73 -7.64 29.94
CA PHE A 187 -2.78 -7.44 31.38
C PHE A 187 -4.09 -7.94 32.00
N ASP A 188 -5.25 -7.61 31.41
CA ASP A 188 -6.56 -8.12 31.86
C ASP A 188 -6.63 -9.66 31.80
N TYR A 189 -6.03 -10.27 30.77
CA TYR A 189 -5.94 -11.73 30.68
C TYR A 189 -5.10 -12.34 31.81
N MET A 190 -3.95 -11.75 32.14
CA MET A 190 -3.08 -12.24 33.22
C MET A 190 -3.82 -12.28 34.56
N ILE A 191 -4.42 -11.15 34.96
CA ILE A 191 -5.11 -11.05 36.26
C ILE A 191 -6.34 -11.96 36.37
N ARG A 192 -7.01 -12.27 35.25
CA ARG A 192 -8.18 -13.18 35.22
C ARG A 192 -7.80 -14.65 35.12
N SER A 193 -6.61 -14.94 34.61
CA SER A 193 -6.11 -16.32 34.42
C SER A 193 -5.25 -16.81 35.57
N GLY A 194 -4.99 -15.96 36.58
CA GLY A 194 -4.20 -16.31 37.76
C GLY A 194 -2.69 -16.46 37.47
N LEU A 195 -2.20 -15.78 36.43
CA LEU A 195 -0.78 -15.68 36.07
C LEU A 195 -0.15 -14.41 36.65
#